data_AF-A0AA35SZI4-F1
#
_entry.id   AF-A0AA35SZI4-F1
#
_cell.length_a   1.000
_cell.length_b   1.000
_cell.length_c   1.000
_cell.angle_alpha   90.00
_cell.angle_beta   90.00
_cell.angle_gamma   90.00
#
_symmetry.space_group_name_H-M   'P 1'
#
loop_
_entity.id
_entity.type
_entity.pdbx_description
1 polymer ?
#
loop_
_entity_poly.entity_id
_entity_poly.type
_entity_poly.pdbx_seq_one_letter_code
_entity_poly.pdbx_strand_id
1 'polypeptide(L)'
;MAKIVAFASYKGGTGKTTLAYNMVERAGAAGLRACLCDYDPQHVAAGFERVRRDQMSCGRLSPDTPALDVMAADLGPDMLERLDALRNSPYKLVICDLPGAANFNSTRFLDSVDLILAPITAGPGGPVGGGRIRLAHETGPVGAGLRSQPGSGDQSAAGNDAESSGGTGFAGV
;
A
#
# COMPACT_ATOMS: atom_id res chain seq x y z
N MET A 1 19.86 -8.99 6.95
CA MET A 1 18.79 -9.47 6.06
C MET A 1 17.84 -8.32 5.76
N ALA A 2 17.45 -8.13 4.51
CA ALA A 2 16.45 -7.16 4.10
C ALA A 2 15.05 -7.61 4.51
N LYS A 3 14.15 -6.65 4.78
CA LYS A 3 12.72 -6.91 4.93
C LYS A 3 12.02 -6.82 3.58
N ILE A 4 11.23 -7.82 3.23
CA ILE A 4 10.52 -7.91 1.96
C ILE A 4 9.04 -7.56 2.17
N VAL A 5 8.59 -6.49 1.52
CA VAL A 5 7.21 -5.99 1.63
C VAL A 5 6.56 -6.02 0.25
N ALA A 6 5.48 -6.79 0.11
CA ALA A 6 4.71 -6.88 -1.12
C ALA A 6 3.51 -5.94 -1.09
N PHE A 7 3.31 -5.22 -2.20
CA PHE A 7 2.08 -4.49 -2.48
C PHE A 7 1.22 -5.32 -3.44
N ALA A 8 0.09 -5.82 -2.95
CA ALA A 8 -0.80 -6.70 -3.71
C ALA A 8 -2.25 -6.23 -3.65
N SER A 9 -2.95 -6.26 -4.79
CA SER A 9 -4.39 -5.93 -4.87
C SER A 9 -5.04 -6.73 -5.97
N TYR A 10 -6.23 -7.28 -5.68
CA TYR A 10 -7.07 -7.97 -6.66
C TYR A 10 -7.79 -7.03 -7.63
N LYS A 11 -7.72 -5.72 -7.39
CA LYS A 11 -8.30 -4.69 -8.25
C LYS A 11 -7.19 -3.81 -8.81
N GLY A 12 -7.24 -3.56 -10.12
CA GLY A 12 -6.43 -2.53 -10.76
C GLY A 12 -6.79 -1.13 -10.26
N GLY A 13 -5.86 -0.18 -10.36
CA GLY A 13 -6.12 1.23 -10.04
C GLY A 13 -6.25 1.57 -8.55
N THR A 14 -5.79 0.71 -7.64
CA THR A 14 -5.88 0.97 -6.18
C THR A 14 -4.74 1.83 -5.60
N GLY A 15 -3.88 2.39 -6.46
CA GLY A 15 -2.75 3.22 -6.02
C GLY A 15 -1.52 2.43 -5.54
N LYS A 16 -1.45 1.14 -5.89
CA LYS A 16 -0.44 0.19 -5.43
C LYS A 16 0.99 0.54 -5.85
N THR A 17 1.23 0.73 -7.14
CA THR A 17 2.54 1.19 -7.66
C THR A 17 2.92 2.55 -7.09
N THR A 18 1.96 3.47 -7.00
CA THR A 18 2.18 4.80 -6.43
C THR A 18 2.64 4.71 -4.97
N LEU A 19 1.97 3.90 -4.15
CA LEU A 19 2.35 3.69 -2.75
C LEU A 19 3.70 2.97 -2.63
N ALA A 20 3.94 1.94 -3.43
CA ALA A 20 5.20 1.21 -3.46
C ALA A 20 6.37 2.14 -3.79
N TYR A 21 6.23 2.97 -4.83
CA TYR A 21 7.24 3.94 -5.25
C TYR A 21 7.50 5.00 -4.17
N ASN A 22 6.44 5.61 -3.62
CA ASN A 22 6.59 6.60 -2.55
C ASN A 22 7.24 5.98 -1.29
N MET A 23 6.94 4.73 -0.97
CA MET A 23 7.50 4.06 0.21
C MET A 23 9.01 3.83 0.06
N VAL A 24 9.48 3.36 -1.10
CA VAL A 24 10.91 3.19 -1.35
C VAL A 24 11.63 4.55 -1.38
N GLU A 25 11.01 5.58 -1.96
CA GLU A 25 11.55 6.95 -1.98
C GLU A 25 11.72 7.50 -0.55
N ARG A 26 10.70 7.37 0.29
CA ARG A 26 10.73 7.85 1.68
C ARG A 26 11.71 7.05 2.53
N ALA A 27 11.85 5.75 2.29
CA ALA A 27 12.88 4.93 2.93
C ALA A 27 14.28 5.44 2.56
N GLY A 28 14.55 5.70 1.28
CA GLY A 28 15.81 6.28 0.81
C GLY A 28 16.09 7.65 1.43
N ALA A 29 15.09 8.54 1.46
CA ALA A 29 15.19 9.85 2.10
C ALA A 29 15.46 9.78 3.62
N ALA A 30 15.03 8.69 4.27
CA ALA A 30 15.34 8.41 5.67
C ALA A 30 16.71 7.73 5.88
N GLY A 31 17.51 7.57 4.83
CA GLY A 31 18.84 6.96 4.88
C GLY A 31 18.84 5.42 4.83
N LEU A 32 17.70 4.79 4.57
CA LEU A 32 17.63 3.34 4.38
C LEU A 32 18.04 2.96 2.96
N ARG A 33 18.91 1.96 2.84
CA ARG A 33 19.15 1.29 1.55
C ARG A 33 17.90 0.50 1.19
N ALA A 34 17.11 1.00 0.25
CA ALA A 34 15.86 0.39 -0.18
C ALA A 34 15.81 0.23 -1.70
N CYS A 35 15.16 -0.83 -2.17
CA CYS A 35 14.89 -1.02 -3.60
C CYS A 35 13.42 -1.32 -3.85
N LEU A 36 12.98 -1.02 -5.07
CA LEU A 36 11.68 -1.38 -5.62
C LEU A 36 11.86 -2.41 -6.73
N CYS A 37 11.27 -3.58 -6.55
CA CYS A 37 11.12 -4.60 -7.57
C CYS A 37 9.74 -4.47 -8.22
N ASP A 38 9.71 -4.08 -9.49
CA ASP A 38 8.51 -3.93 -10.30
C ASP A 38 8.21 -5.24 -11.02
N TYR A 39 7.23 -5.99 -10.50
CA TYR A 39 6.75 -7.25 -11.08
C TYR A 39 5.53 -7.03 -12.01
N ASP A 40 5.03 -5.80 -12.13
CA ASP A 40 3.91 -5.50 -13.00
C ASP A 40 4.41 -5.37 -14.45
N PRO A 41 3.92 -6.20 -15.40
CA PRO A 41 4.33 -6.13 -16.81
C PRO A 41 4.07 -4.78 -17.48
N GLN A 42 3.21 -3.93 -16.90
CA GLN A 42 2.97 -2.58 -17.40
C GLN A 42 4.10 -1.59 -17.07
N HIS A 43 5.00 -1.95 -16.15
CA HIS A 43 6.17 -1.17 -15.77
C HIS A 43 5.88 0.30 -15.42
N VAL A 44 4.77 0.55 -14.73
CA VAL A 44 4.36 1.91 -14.34
C VAL A 44 5.42 2.57 -13.44
N ALA A 45 6.16 1.78 -12.65
CA ALA A 45 7.23 2.31 -11.80
C ALA A 45 8.37 2.96 -12.60
N ALA A 46 8.70 2.42 -13.78
CA ALA A 46 9.72 3.01 -14.67
C ALA A 46 9.30 4.41 -15.14
N GLY A 47 7.99 4.66 -15.28
CA GLY A 47 7.46 5.99 -15.58
C GLY A 47 7.78 7.02 -14.48
N PHE A 48 7.62 6.63 -13.21
CA PHE A 48 7.95 7.49 -12.07
C PHE A 48 9.46 7.78 -11.99
N GLU A 49 10.29 6.76 -12.24
CA GLU A 49 11.76 6.87 -12.28
C GLU A 49 12.23 7.89 -13.33
N ARG A 50 11.63 7.86 -14.53
CA ARG A 50 11.87 8.87 -15.58
C ARG A 50 11.52 10.29 -15.11
N VAL A 51 10.31 10.48 -14.57
CA VAL A 51 9.85 11.80 -14.09
C VAL A 51 10.76 12.34 -12.99
N ARG A 52 11.21 11.48 -12.06
CA ARG A 52 12.15 11.84 -11.00
C ARG A 52 13.48 12.31 -11.58
N ARG A 53 14.03 11.60 -12.57
CA ARG A 53 15.29 11.98 -13.24
C ARG A 53 15.16 13.33 -13.97
N ASP A 54 14.02 13.57 -14.62
CA ASP A 54 13.75 14.85 -15.29
C ASP A 54 13.67 15.99 -14.26
N GLN A 55 13.03 15.76 -13.11
CA GLN A 55 12.96 16.72 -12.00
C GLN A 55 14.34 17.04 -11.41
N MET A 56 15.22 16.05 -11.28
CA MET A 56 16.62 16.28 -10.89
C MET A 56 17.35 17.12 -11.94
N SER A 57 17.18 16.79 -13.22
CA SER A 57 17.87 17.47 -14.33
C SER A 57 17.43 18.94 -14.48
N CYS A 58 16.17 19.26 -14.19
CA CYS A 58 15.65 20.63 -14.22
C CYS A 58 15.75 21.39 -12.89
N GLY A 59 16.43 20.83 -11.88
CA GLY A 59 16.65 21.48 -10.57
C GLY A 59 15.41 21.56 -9.68
N ARG A 60 14.33 20.82 -10.00
CA ARG A 60 13.13 20.71 -9.15
C ARG A 60 13.32 19.72 -7.99
N LEU A 61 14.29 18.82 -8.11
CA LEU A 61 14.78 17.97 -7.02
C LEU A 61 16.24 18.31 -6.73
N SER A 62 16.61 18.32 -5.44
CA SER A 62 17.99 18.55 -5.02
C SER A 62 18.92 17.44 -5.55
N PRO A 63 20.16 17.74 -5.97
CA PRO A 63 21.17 16.73 -6.28
C PRO A 63 21.47 15.78 -5.11
N ASP A 64 21.25 16.23 -3.86
CA ASP A 64 21.42 15.41 -2.65
C ASP A 64 20.26 14.43 -2.43
N THR A 65 19.22 14.47 -3.28
CA THR A 65 18.10 13.55 -3.21
C THR A 65 18.61 12.13 -3.50
N PRO A 66 18.42 11.16 -2.59
CA PRO A 66 18.95 9.81 -2.77
C PRO A 66 18.47 9.17 -4.08
N ALA A 67 19.41 8.50 -4.75
CA ALA A 67 19.10 7.63 -5.89
C ALA A 67 18.13 6.53 -5.45
N LEU A 68 17.25 6.14 -6.36
CA LEU A 68 16.27 5.10 -6.14
C LEU A 68 16.62 3.88 -6.98
N ASP A 69 16.84 2.75 -6.34
CA ASP A 69 17.06 1.49 -7.04
C ASP A 69 15.71 0.89 -7.44
N VAL A 70 15.36 1.00 -8.72
CA VAL A 70 14.16 0.40 -9.32
C VAL A 70 14.60 -0.70 -10.27
N MET A 71 14.08 -1.91 -10.07
CA MET A 71 14.44 -3.09 -10.83
C MET A 71 13.19 -3.70 -11.45
N ALA A 72 13.22 -3.97 -12.75
CA ALA A 72 12.21 -4.82 -13.37
C ALA A 72 12.42 -6.27 -12.91
N ALA A 73 11.32 -6.95 -12.59
CA ALA A 73 11.31 -8.34 -12.17
C ALA A 73 10.12 -9.08 -12.76
N ASP A 74 10.16 -10.40 -12.72
CA ASP A 74 9.07 -11.24 -13.18
C ASP A 74 8.74 -12.32 -12.13
N LEU A 75 7.50 -12.79 -12.15
CA LEU A 75 7.03 -13.88 -11.30
C LEU A 75 7.34 -15.24 -11.97
N GLY A 76 8.57 -15.43 -12.44
CA GLY A 76 9.06 -16.61 -13.12
C GLY A 76 9.51 -17.74 -12.18
N PRO A 77 10.08 -18.82 -12.74
CA PRO A 77 10.47 -20.01 -11.99
C PRO A 77 11.55 -19.76 -10.92
N ASP A 78 12.43 -18.79 -11.14
CA ASP A 78 13.56 -18.43 -10.28
C ASP A 78 13.21 -17.32 -9.27
N MET A 79 11.94 -16.91 -9.19
CA MET A 79 11.50 -15.79 -8.36
C MET A 79 11.84 -15.96 -6.87
N LEU A 80 11.76 -17.18 -6.32
CA LEU A 80 12.11 -17.44 -4.92
C LEU A 80 13.62 -17.31 -4.67
N GLU A 81 14.45 -17.80 -5.59
CA GLU A 81 15.91 -17.64 -5.52
C GLU A 81 16.31 -16.16 -5.57
N ARG A 82 15.64 -15.38 -6.44
CA ARG A 82 15.84 -13.92 -6.51
C ARG A 82 15.42 -13.23 -5.22
N LEU A 83 14.30 -13.63 -4.61
CA LEU A 83 13.89 -13.11 -3.31
C LEU A 83 14.92 -13.42 -2.22
N ASP A 84 15.48 -14.63 -2.20
CA ASP A 84 16.52 -15.00 -1.24
C ASP A 84 17.82 -14.22 -1.44
N ALA A 85 18.21 -13.97 -2.69
CA ALA A 85 19.34 -13.10 -3.01
C ALA A 85 19.09 -11.66 -2.51
N LEU A 86 17.87 -11.12 -2.70
CA LEU A 86 17.48 -9.80 -2.22
C LEU A 86 17.45 -9.73 -0.68
N ARG A 87 16.98 -10.78 0.00
CA ARG A 87 17.02 -10.89 1.47
C ARG A 87 18.46 -10.81 2.00
N ASN A 88 19.41 -11.38 1.27
CA ASN A 88 20.83 -11.40 1.65
C ASN A 88 21.66 -10.24 1.06
N SER A 89 21.00 -9.31 0.36
CA SER A 89 21.64 -8.14 -0.23
C SER A 89 21.97 -7.05 0.81
N PRO A 90 22.68 -5.98 0.40
CA PRO A 90 22.91 -4.81 1.25
C PRO A 90 21.64 -4.03 1.61
N TYR A 91 20.52 -4.24 0.91
CA TYR A 91 19.27 -3.55 1.19
C TYR A 91 18.76 -3.87 2.60
N LYS A 92 18.09 -2.88 3.20
CA LYS A 92 17.36 -3.03 4.46
C LYS A 92 15.88 -3.25 4.22
N LEU A 93 15.36 -2.72 3.11
CA LEU A 93 13.97 -2.82 2.70
C LEU A 93 13.89 -3.12 1.20
N VAL A 94 13.09 -4.11 0.84
CA VAL A 94 12.78 -4.46 -0.54
C VAL A 94 11.27 -4.33 -0.69
N ILE A 95 10.83 -3.44 -1.56
CA ILE A 95 9.43 -3.24 -1.90
C ILE A 95 9.14 -4.00 -3.19
N CYS A 96 8.08 -4.80 -3.22
CA CYS A 96 7.67 -5.56 -4.39
C CYS A 96 6.31 -5.07 -4.87
N ASP A 97 6.23 -4.48 -6.07
CA ASP A 97 4.97 -4.08 -6.69
C ASP A 97 4.46 -5.21 -7.59
N LEU A 98 3.40 -5.90 -7.18
CA LEU A 98 2.86 -7.05 -7.92
C LEU A 98 1.88 -6.61 -9.02
N PRO A 99 1.65 -7.43 -10.05
CA PRO A 99 0.61 -7.16 -11.03
C PRO A 99 -0.80 -7.15 -10.43
N GLY A 100 -1.71 -6.40 -11.07
CA GLY A 100 -3.13 -6.33 -10.72
C GLY A 100 -3.93 -7.55 -11.18
N ALA A 101 -3.66 -8.74 -10.64
CA ALA A 101 -4.49 -9.94 -10.70
C ALA A 101 -3.76 -11.06 -9.94
N ALA A 102 -4.46 -11.84 -9.12
CA ALA A 102 -3.84 -12.99 -8.49
C ALA A 102 -3.69 -14.13 -9.50
N ASN A 103 -2.46 -14.60 -9.68
CA ASN A 103 -2.17 -15.88 -10.31
C ASN A 103 -1.44 -16.79 -9.31
N PHE A 104 -1.24 -18.06 -9.66
CA PHE A 104 -0.59 -19.03 -8.78
C PHE A 104 0.80 -18.58 -8.31
N ASN A 105 1.58 -17.95 -9.20
CA ASN A 105 2.91 -17.46 -8.86
C ASN A 105 2.85 -16.27 -7.89
N SER A 106 1.83 -15.40 -8.00
CA SER A 106 1.58 -14.33 -7.02
C SER A 106 1.29 -14.88 -5.63
N THR A 107 0.51 -15.97 -5.51
CA THR A 107 0.24 -16.57 -4.19
C THR A 107 1.52 -17.11 -3.56
N ARG A 108 2.31 -17.91 -4.31
CA ARG A 108 3.60 -18.44 -3.80
C ARG A 108 4.59 -17.34 -3.44
N PHE A 109 4.62 -16.26 -4.23
CA PHE A 109 5.42 -15.07 -3.93
C PHE A 109 5.02 -14.49 -2.58
N LEU A 110 3.72 -14.27 -2.38
CA LEU A 110 3.16 -13.64 -1.19
C LEU A 110 3.36 -14.48 0.08
N ASP A 111 3.37 -15.80 -0.03
CA ASP A 111 3.71 -16.70 1.09
C ASP A 111 5.18 -16.56 1.53
N SER A 112 6.04 -16.01 0.67
CA SER A 112 7.49 -15.94 0.85
C SER A 112 7.99 -14.55 1.25
N VAL A 113 7.13 -13.53 1.34
CA VAL A 113 7.50 -12.19 1.81
C VAL A 113 7.38 -12.06 3.33
N ASP A 114 7.77 -10.93 3.92
CA ASP A 114 7.59 -10.69 5.36
C ASP A 114 6.27 -9.96 5.66
N LEU A 115 5.78 -9.16 4.70
CA LEU A 115 4.62 -8.31 4.87
C LEU A 115 3.86 -8.12 3.56
N ILE A 116 2.53 -8.19 3.63
CA ILE A 116 1.65 -7.90 2.50
C ILE A 116 0.79 -6.68 2.82
N LEU A 117 0.94 -5.64 2.00
CA LEU A 117 0.14 -4.42 2.04
C LEU A 117 -0.84 -4.42 0.88
N ALA A 118 -2.14 -4.41 1.20
CA ALA A 118 -3.20 -4.35 0.22
C ALA A 118 -3.91 -2.99 0.25
N PRO A 119 -3.57 -2.06 -0.66
CA PRO A 119 -4.26 -0.79 -0.73
C PRO A 119 -5.68 -0.99 -1.26
N ILE A 120 -6.64 -0.38 -0.58
CA ILE A 120 -8.06 -0.37 -0.94
C ILE A 120 -8.49 1.06 -1.25
N THR A 121 -9.12 1.25 -2.41
CA THR A 121 -9.80 2.50 -2.76
C THR A 121 -11.18 2.52 -2.12
N ALA A 122 -11.59 3.67 -1.56
CA ALA A 122 -12.97 3.87 -1.14
C ALA A 122 -13.89 3.80 -2.36
N GLY A 123 -14.79 2.82 -2.39
CA GLY A 123 -15.85 2.74 -3.41
C GLY A 123 -16.98 3.74 -3.14
N PRO A 124 -17.97 3.84 -4.05
CA PRO A 124 -19.17 4.66 -3.81
C PRO A 124 -19.83 4.17 -2.51
N GLY A 125 -19.86 5.03 -1.48
CA GLY A 125 -20.39 4.72 -0.14
C GLY A 125 -19.36 4.55 0.98
N GLY A 126 -18.05 4.62 0.71
CA GLY A 126 -17.02 4.71 1.76
C GLY A 126 -16.75 6.16 2.20
N PRO A 127 -16.27 6.42 3.45
CA PRO A 127 -15.87 7.75 3.86
C PRO A 127 -14.83 8.32 2.88
N VAL A 128 -15.11 9.52 2.39
CA VAL A 128 -14.31 10.25 1.41
C VAL A 128 -12.99 10.65 2.08
N GLY A 129 -11.89 9.97 1.73
CA GLY A 129 -10.55 10.33 2.21
C GLY A 129 -9.62 9.13 2.33
N GLY A 130 -8.54 9.14 1.54
CA GLY A 130 -7.36 8.27 1.69
C GLY A 130 -7.56 6.79 1.32
N GLY A 131 -6.73 6.27 0.43
CA GLY A 131 -6.61 4.82 0.26
C GLY A 131 -6.26 4.19 1.60
N ARG A 132 -7.04 3.21 2.06
CA ARG A 132 -6.73 2.47 3.29
C ARG A 132 -5.77 1.34 2.95
N ILE A 133 -4.85 1.03 3.85
CA ILE A 133 -3.98 -0.14 3.73
C ILE A 133 -4.54 -1.22 4.64
N ARG A 134 -4.85 -2.40 4.08
CA ARG A 134 -5.15 -3.58 4.89
C ARG A 134 -3.88 -4.41 5.02
N LEU A 135 -3.50 -4.69 6.26
CA LEU A 135 -2.50 -5.71 6.56
C LEU A 135 -3.14 -7.07 6.23
N ALA A 136 -2.64 -7.74 5.19
CA ALA A 136 -3.25 -8.99 4.75
C ALA A 136 -2.68 -10.19 5.54
N HIS A 137 -1.40 -10.15 5.95
CA HIS A 137 -0.75 -11.20 6.73
C HIS A 137 0.64 -10.73 7.22
N GLU A 138 1.04 -11.10 8.44
CA GLU A 138 2.44 -11.05 8.89
C GLU A 138 3.01 -12.46 8.80
N THR A 139 4.06 -12.67 8.01
CA THR A 139 4.78 -13.95 7.88
C THR A 139 6.10 -13.84 8.64
N GLY A 140 6.09 -14.29 9.89
CA GLY A 140 7.25 -14.37 10.79
C GLY A 140 6.94 -15.24 12.01
N PRO A 141 7.93 -15.75 12.76
CA PRO A 141 7.66 -16.54 13.95
C PRO A 141 6.81 -15.72 14.91
N VAL A 142 5.64 -16.27 15.25
CA VAL A 142 4.55 -15.61 15.99
C VAL A 142 5.10 -14.98 17.28
N GLY A 143 5.23 -13.66 17.29
CA GLY A 143 5.74 -12.90 18.42
C GLY A 143 5.36 -11.43 18.34
N ALA A 144 4.48 -11.01 19.25
CA ALA A 144 3.95 -9.67 19.49
C ALA A 144 2.85 -9.20 18.51
N GLY A 145 1.60 -9.58 18.85
CA GLY A 145 0.40 -9.14 18.16
C GLY A 145 0.05 -7.66 18.42
N LEU A 146 -0.38 -6.97 17.37
CA LEU A 146 -1.14 -5.74 17.47
C LEU A 146 -2.64 -6.10 17.46
N ARG A 147 -3.27 -6.13 18.64
CA ARG A 147 -4.74 -6.21 18.77
C ARG A 147 -5.33 -4.87 18.34
N SER A 148 -6.11 -4.85 17.26
CA SER A 148 -7.04 -3.75 17.02
C SER A 148 -8.13 -3.80 18.09
N GLN A 149 -8.23 -2.75 18.91
CA GLN A 149 -9.41 -2.51 19.72
C GLN A 149 -10.50 -1.93 18.80
N PRO A 150 -11.73 -2.48 18.79
CA PRO A 150 -12.86 -1.75 18.24
C PRO A 150 -13.09 -0.52 19.13
N GLY A 151 -13.06 0.68 18.53
CA GLY A 151 -13.38 1.91 19.26
C GLY A 151 -14.77 1.80 19.88
N SER A 152 -14.84 1.91 21.20
CA SER A 152 -16.10 2.08 21.92
C SER A 152 -16.70 3.42 21.52
N GLY A 153 -17.69 3.38 20.63
CA GLY A 153 -18.60 4.50 20.41
C GLY A 153 -19.41 4.69 21.68
N ASP A 154 -18.94 5.59 22.54
CA ASP A 154 -19.68 6.09 23.68
C ASP A 154 -20.84 6.95 23.15
N GLN A 155 -22.08 6.47 23.34
CA GLN A 155 -23.28 7.29 23.20
C GLN A 155 -24.02 7.24 24.54
N SER A 156 -23.50 7.96 25.52
CA SER A 156 -24.21 8.30 26.75
C SER A 156 -24.85 9.69 26.66
N ALA A 157 -26.11 9.78 27.10
CA ALA A 157 -26.90 10.98 27.48
C ALA A 157 -27.36 11.89 26.33
N ALA A 158 -28.56 12.49 26.30
CA ALA A 158 -29.73 12.60 27.16
C ALA A 158 -30.94 12.90 26.22
N GLY A 159 -32.18 12.49 26.49
CA GLY A 159 -33.09 13.22 27.39
C GLY A 159 -33.96 14.21 26.60
N ASN A 160 -35.27 13.93 26.58
CA ASN A 160 -36.43 14.72 26.11
C ASN A 160 -36.23 16.24 25.99
N ASP A 161 -36.92 16.84 25.00
CA ASP A 161 -37.99 17.81 25.28
C ASP A 161 -39.02 17.86 24.15
N ALA A 162 -40.27 17.74 24.55
CA ALA A 162 -41.46 17.94 23.75
C ALA A 162 -41.92 19.38 23.92
N GLU A 163 -42.34 20.05 22.84
CA GLU A 163 -43.35 21.10 22.94
C GLU A 163 -44.24 21.17 21.70
N SER A 164 -45.52 21.37 21.99
CA SER A 164 -46.73 21.31 21.18
C SER A 164 -46.96 22.54 20.28
N SER A 165 -47.72 22.38 19.18
CA SER A 165 -49.06 22.99 19.00
C SER A 165 -49.45 23.26 17.53
N GLY A 166 -50.73 22.97 17.21
CA GLY A 166 -51.51 23.46 16.05
C GLY A 166 -51.25 22.75 14.71
N GLY A 167 -52.20 22.20 13.95
CA GLY A 167 -53.65 22.38 13.88
C GLY A 167 -54.06 22.52 12.40
N THR A 168 -55.08 21.77 11.96
CA THR A 168 -55.76 21.79 10.63
C THR A 168 -54.95 21.17 9.46
N GLY A 169 -55.47 20.39 8.51
CA GLY A 169 -56.81 19.98 8.06
C GLY A 169 -56.72 19.63 6.55
N PHE A 170 -57.61 18.75 6.06
CA PHE A 170 -57.84 18.27 4.66
C PHE A 170 -56.93 17.15 4.12
N ALA A 171 -57.34 15.93 3.71
CA ALA A 171 -58.56 15.27 3.18
C ALA A 171 -58.51 14.99 1.66
N GLY A 172 -58.58 13.70 1.30
CA GLY A 172 -59.03 13.12 0.00
C GLY A 172 -58.09 13.35 -1.19
N VAL A 173 -57.85 12.40 -2.11
CA VAL A 173 -58.56 11.19 -2.56
C VAL A 173 -57.52 10.21 -3.08
#